data_AF-A0A0A8LCJ1-F1
#
_entry.id   AF-A0A0A8LCJ1-F1
#
_cell.length_a   1.000
_cell.length_b   1.000
_cell.length_c   1.000
_cell.angle_alpha   90.00
_cell.angle_beta   90.00
_cell.angle_gamma   90.00
#
_symmetry.space_group_name_H-M   'P 1'
#
loop_
_entity.id
_entity.type
_entity.pdbx_description
1 polymer ?
#
loop_
_entity_poly.entity_id
_entity_poly.type
_entity_poly.pdbx_seq_one_letter_code
_entity_poly.pdbx_strand_id
1 'polypeptide(L)'
;MSLPIELIDRVVTSGLDSLESVLAWSKVGSHFRTVVREGLGVLKIWDSDRGSFRASPAPWDCDMLSDDKNTVNVYTDSFKFCDVSEFLTKFDNLLIVIVSYRCYSDPLATTLCELSKGLNDIGVLKNLCFIYKTHTNFLSKFYFRELSHCTHVLRLCELYVVANSNISCKEVDMFDIDTIFDTTYLHNLEVLYTLNIRKGKKVIAPRLLTIKQLHCADNDKIVNHLRGCPRLSTIEQFQVPPGSRAVLPPCDHLTLVSFNTNTERDLIDGSFVRESLTIKMSPMCSEPIFKNIKCCNIRTLSLEFNNKVFGGSKFVDCFFGNLRSYRCPQNTDWDDLVNAKSYYIDSIDFKISDILSLQNFAQIPFTMNRLILSSTTRELRLAEDTISQFRTTSGCSQVIRDSARIEVDLSSVWDCTVFHHLVIPHLTSDSQLFLTINQTTIASELEKTGTSDPSGNLLNKLQLDCCNNRIRLSIPKVKAFEVSFLKECTNDKHEASFQAPLAAQLPLGSVALLHPFIIAGRVTSEGSLEQDVIEFVNANA
;
A
#
# COMPACT_ATOMS: atom_id res chain seq x y z
N MET A 1 -55.33 8.39 15.61
CA MET A 1 -54.95 9.78 15.31
C MET A 1 -54.36 9.80 13.92
N SER A 2 -54.89 10.60 13.01
CA SER A 2 -54.32 10.82 11.67
C SER A 2 -53.40 12.05 11.73
N LEU A 3 -52.15 11.92 11.27
CA LEU A 3 -51.28 13.09 11.08
C LEU A 3 -51.83 13.96 9.94
N PRO A 4 -51.88 15.29 10.08
CA PRO A 4 -52.21 16.20 8.99
C PRO A 4 -51.23 16.03 7.83
N ILE A 5 -51.75 15.91 6.60
CA ILE A 5 -50.92 15.65 5.41
C ILE A 5 -49.98 16.83 5.11
N GLU A 6 -50.38 18.05 5.47
CA GLU A 6 -49.61 19.27 5.29
C GLU A 6 -48.33 19.28 6.14
N LEU A 7 -48.38 18.68 7.34
CA LEU A 7 -47.19 18.53 8.18
C LEU A 7 -46.24 17.49 7.60
N ILE A 8 -46.78 16.40 7.04
CA ILE A 8 -45.97 15.37 6.39
C ILE A 8 -45.33 15.94 5.13
N ASP A 9 -46.07 16.68 4.31
CA ASP A 9 -45.56 17.33 3.10
C ASP A 9 -44.40 18.30 3.42
N ARG A 10 -44.49 19.05 4.53
CA ARG A 10 -43.37 19.87 5.02
C ARG A 10 -42.15 19.06 5.44
N VAL A 11 -42.35 17.88 6.03
CA VAL A 11 -41.24 16.98 6.38
C VAL A 11 -40.60 16.43 5.11
N VAL A 12 -41.40 16.07 4.10
CA VAL A 12 -40.90 15.60 2.79
C VAL A 12 -40.07 16.69 2.12
N THR A 13 -40.58 17.93 2.03
CA THR A 13 -39.87 19.05 1.39
C THR A 13 -38.61 19.46 2.13
N SER A 14 -38.60 19.35 3.46
CA SER A 14 -37.40 19.63 4.27
C SER A 14 -36.31 18.57 4.10
N GLY A 15 -36.65 17.35 3.68
CA GLY A 15 -35.72 16.23 3.46
C GLY A 15 -35.21 16.09 2.02
N LEU A 16 -35.44 17.07 1.16
CA LEU A 16 -35.00 17.04 -0.24
C LEU A 16 -33.48 17.28 -0.42
N ASP A 17 -32.77 17.55 0.67
CA ASP A 17 -31.32 17.68 0.71
C ASP A 17 -30.58 16.34 0.85
N SER A 18 -31.30 15.22 0.93
CA SER A 18 -30.75 13.86 0.99
C SER A 18 -31.42 12.92 -0.01
N LEU A 19 -30.64 12.29 -0.89
CA LEU A 19 -31.14 11.34 -1.89
C LEU A 19 -31.77 10.11 -1.24
N GLU A 20 -31.21 9.59 -0.15
CA GLU A 20 -31.80 8.47 0.59
C GLU A 20 -33.21 8.81 1.10
N SER A 21 -33.38 10.01 1.66
CA SER A 21 -34.67 10.50 2.17
C SER A 21 -35.68 10.68 1.04
N VAL A 22 -35.25 11.31 -0.05
CA VAL A 22 -36.04 11.52 -1.28
C VAL A 22 -36.54 10.20 -1.87
N LEU A 23 -35.66 9.19 -1.98
CA LEU A 23 -36.00 7.86 -2.46
C LEU A 23 -36.96 7.13 -1.51
N ALA A 24 -36.75 7.26 -0.20
CA ALA A 24 -37.62 6.64 0.80
C ALA A 24 -39.04 7.18 0.69
N TRP A 25 -39.22 8.51 0.68
CA TRP A 25 -40.53 9.14 0.54
C TRP A 25 -41.23 8.78 -0.76
N SER A 26 -40.49 8.72 -1.87
CA SER A 26 -41.04 8.34 -3.19
C SER A 26 -41.54 6.89 -3.26
N LYS A 27 -41.05 6.02 -2.36
CA LYS A 27 -41.49 4.62 -2.21
C LYS A 27 -42.71 4.48 -1.30
N VAL A 28 -42.95 5.42 -0.38
CA VAL A 28 -44.10 5.36 0.55
C VAL A 28 -45.43 5.47 -0.20
N GLY A 29 -45.53 6.31 -1.23
CA GLY A 29 -46.76 6.45 -2.01
C GLY A 29 -46.67 7.45 -3.16
N SER A 30 -47.70 7.47 -4.01
CA SER A 30 -47.77 8.34 -5.19
C SER A 30 -47.86 9.83 -4.83
N HIS A 31 -48.61 10.19 -3.79
CA HIS A 31 -48.72 11.57 -3.30
C HIS A 31 -47.35 12.17 -2.97
N PHE A 32 -46.57 11.51 -2.10
CA PHE A 32 -45.24 11.98 -1.71
C PHE A 32 -44.25 12.01 -2.87
N ARG A 33 -44.37 11.07 -3.82
CA ARG A 33 -43.59 11.09 -5.06
C ARG A 33 -43.88 12.35 -5.88
N THR A 34 -45.13 12.80 -5.97
CA THR A 34 -45.49 14.06 -6.62
C THR A 34 -44.85 15.25 -5.90
N VAL A 35 -44.99 15.33 -4.58
CA VAL A 35 -44.38 16.40 -3.76
C VAL A 35 -42.86 16.46 -3.97
N VAL A 36 -42.19 15.30 -4.01
CA VAL A 36 -40.76 15.21 -4.31
C VAL A 36 -40.43 15.76 -5.70
N ARG A 37 -41.18 15.36 -6.73
CA ARG A 37 -40.94 15.78 -8.13
C ARG A 37 -41.17 17.27 -8.33
N GLU A 38 -42.13 17.85 -7.63
CA GLU A 38 -42.39 19.30 -7.67
C GLU A 38 -41.27 20.11 -7.00
N GLY A 39 -40.57 19.55 -6.01
CA GLY A 39 -39.52 20.24 -5.25
C GLY A 39 -38.07 19.92 -5.66
N LEU A 40 -37.85 18.96 -6.55
CA LEU A 40 -36.52 18.47 -6.96
C LEU A 40 -36.32 18.58 -8.47
N GLY A 41 -35.29 19.33 -8.88
CA GLY A 41 -34.83 19.35 -10.27
C GLY A 41 -33.76 18.28 -10.52
N VAL A 42 -33.90 17.50 -11.59
CA VAL A 42 -32.97 16.45 -11.99
C VAL A 42 -32.22 16.87 -13.26
N LEU A 43 -30.91 17.09 -13.15
CA LEU A 43 -30.03 17.38 -14.29
C LEU A 43 -29.20 16.15 -14.62
N LYS A 44 -29.42 15.54 -15.80
CA LYS A 44 -28.66 14.40 -16.30
C LYS A 44 -27.57 14.89 -17.26
N ILE A 45 -26.30 14.67 -16.91
CA ILE A 45 -25.12 15.04 -17.69
C ILE A 45 -24.50 13.78 -18.30
N TRP A 46 -24.50 13.70 -19.63
CA TRP A 46 -23.92 12.60 -20.38
C TRP A 46 -22.53 12.97 -20.87
N ASP A 47 -21.53 12.22 -20.42
CA ASP A 47 -20.13 12.38 -20.79
C ASP A 47 -19.65 11.18 -21.61
N SER A 48 -19.79 11.29 -22.93
CA SER A 48 -19.52 10.21 -23.88
C SER A 48 -18.98 10.73 -25.20
N ASP A 49 -17.96 10.06 -25.74
CA ASP A 49 -17.59 10.17 -27.15
C ASP A 49 -18.70 9.51 -27.98
N ARG A 50 -19.49 10.33 -28.67
CA ARG A 50 -20.65 9.98 -29.54
C ARG A 50 -20.83 8.50 -29.88
N GLY A 51 -22.01 7.95 -29.57
CA GLY A 51 -22.61 6.81 -30.29
C GLY A 51 -22.55 5.44 -29.61
N SER A 52 -21.86 5.28 -28.48
CA SER A 52 -21.88 4.02 -27.72
C SER A 52 -22.72 4.13 -26.45
N PHE A 53 -24.04 4.09 -26.60
CA PHE A 53 -24.93 3.81 -25.46
C PHE A 53 -24.76 2.35 -25.06
N ARG A 54 -23.76 2.05 -24.24
CA ARG A 54 -23.80 0.81 -23.46
C ARG A 54 -24.82 1.05 -22.36
N ALA A 55 -25.89 0.25 -22.35
CA ALA A 55 -26.89 0.28 -21.29
C ALA A 55 -26.15 0.20 -19.94
N SER A 56 -26.19 1.30 -19.18
CA SER A 56 -25.57 1.33 -17.87
C SER A 56 -26.35 0.38 -16.96
N PRO A 57 -25.69 -0.55 -16.24
CA PRO A 57 -26.41 -1.35 -15.28
C PRO A 57 -26.96 -0.40 -14.23
N ALA A 58 -28.29 -0.36 -14.12
CA ALA A 58 -28.96 0.27 -12.99
C ALA A 58 -28.31 -0.24 -11.69
N PRO A 59 -28.19 0.65 -10.69
CA PRO A 59 -28.87 0.22 -9.47
C PRO A 59 -29.74 1.29 -8.83
N TRP A 60 -29.74 2.55 -9.27
CA TRP A 60 -30.63 3.56 -8.69
C TRP A 60 -31.63 4.09 -9.69
N ASP A 61 -32.86 3.68 -9.42
CA ASP A 61 -34.11 4.05 -10.06
C ASP A 61 -34.38 5.55 -9.89
N CYS A 62 -33.58 6.36 -10.59
CA CYS A 62 -33.82 7.79 -10.71
C CYS A 62 -35.12 8.06 -11.47
N ASP A 63 -35.66 7.06 -12.17
CA ASP A 63 -36.92 7.15 -12.90
C ASP A 63 -38.11 7.33 -11.94
N MET A 64 -38.01 6.83 -10.71
CA MET A 64 -38.97 7.19 -9.65
C MET A 64 -38.96 8.69 -9.33
N LEU A 65 -37.82 9.35 -9.43
CA LEU A 65 -37.61 10.76 -9.06
C LEU A 65 -37.77 11.72 -10.26
N SER A 66 -37.74 11.20 -11.48
CA SER A 66 -37.83 12.00 -12.70
C SER A 66 -39.18 11.90 -13.41
N ASP A 67 -39.59 13.01 -14.02
CA ASP A 67 -40.57 13.13 -15.09
C ASP A 67 -40.13 14.21 -16.10
N ASP A 68 -40.93 14.43 -17.15
CA ASP A 68 -40.63 15.39 -18.20
C ASP A 68 -40.63 16.85 -17.73
N LYS A 69 -41.20 17.15 -16.54
CA LYS A 69 -41.30 18.52 -16.01
C LYS A 69 -40.13 18.87 -15.10
N ASN A 70 -39.59 17.89 -14.39
CA ASN A 70 -38.52 18.10 -13.42
C ASN A 70 -37.15 17.55 -13.89
N THR A 71 -37.00 17.16 -15.17
CA THR A 71 -35.76 16.57 -15.68
C THR A 71 -35.26 17.24 -16.94
N VAL A 72 -33.95 17.51 -16.99
CA VAL A 72 -33.24 17.99 -18.19
C VAL A 72 -32.02 17.11 -18.46
N ASN A 73 -31.78 16.81 -19.74
CA ASN A 73 -30.63 16.06 -20.21
C ASN A 73 -29.68 16.98 -21.00
N VAL A 74 -28.39 16.90 -20.71
CA VAL A 74 -27.33 17.63 -21.42
C VAL A 74 -26.15 16.73 -21.73
N TYR A 75 -25.33 17.14 -22.70
CA TYR A 75 -24.10 16.46 -23.09
C TYR A 75 -22.91 17.37 -22.84
N THR A 76 -21.82 16.83 -22.30
CA THR A 76 -20.63 17.61 -21.92
C THR A 76 -19.99 18.35 -23.10
N ASP A 77 -20.02 17.75 -24.30
CA ASP A 77 -19.39 18.33 -25.50
C ASP A 77 -20.16 19.52 -26.10
N SER A 78 -21.43 19.70 -25.73
CA SER A 78 -22.29 20.77 -26.26
C SER A 78 -22.96 21.57 -25.16
N PHE A 79 -22.47 21.46 -23.92
CA PHE A 79 -23.07 22.13 -22.77
C PHE A 79 -22.93 23.64 -22.90
N LYS A 80 -24.03 24.34 -22.59
CA LYS A 80 -24.06 25.78 -22.37
C LYS A 80 -25.01 26.06 -21.22
N PHE A 81 -24.59 26.84 -20.25
CA PHE A 81 -25.39 27.13 -19.05
C PHE A 81 -26.70 27.84 -19.38
N CYS A 82 -26.71 28.72 -20.39
CA CYS A 82 -27.92 29.43 -20.83
C CYS A 82 -29.08 28.46 -21.14
N ASP A 83 -28.78 27.30 -21.71
CA ASP A 83 -29.77 26.31 -22.14
C ASP A 83 -30.46 25.60 -20.96
N VAL A 84 -29.87 25.65 -19.76
CA VAL A 84 -30.41 25.02 -18.54
C VAL A 84 -30.78 26.03 -17.44
N SER A 85 -30.41 27.30 -17.59
CA SER A 85 -30.55 28.35 -16.56
C SER A 85 -31.98 28.52 -16.05
N GLU A 86 -32.97 28.58 -16.95
CA GLU A 86 -34.39 28.73 -16.60
C GLU A 86 -34.90 27.53 -15.79
N PHE A 87 -34.47 26.32 -16.16
CA PHE A 87 -34.80 25.10 -15.44
C PHE A 87 -34.19 25.12 -14.03
N LEU A 88 -32.91 25.42 -13.90
CA LEU A 88 -32.19 25.42 -12.62
C LEU A 88 -32.73 26.48 -11.64
N THR A 89 -33.28 27.57 -12.16
CA THR A 89 -33.87 28.63 -11.32
C THR A 89 -35.15 28.17 -10.62
N LYS A 90 -35.91 27.23 -11.20
CA LYS A 90 -37.20 26.75 -10.67
C LYS A 90 -37.09 25.90 -9.41
N PHE A 91 -35.93 25.29 -9.13
CA PHE A 91 -35.76 24.30 -8.08
C PHE A 91 -34.66 24.68 -7.11
N ASP A 92 -34.92 24.62 -5.80
CA ASP A 92 -33.90 24.87 -4.76
C ASP A 92 -33.07 23.64 -4.42
N ASN A 93 -33.60 22.45 -4.69
CA ASN A 93 -32.90 21.18 -4.55
C ASN A 93 -32.63 20.60 -5.93
N LEU A 94 -31.38 20.23 -6.19
CA LEU A 94 -30.93 19.70 -7.46
C LEU A 94 -30.24 18.35 -7.28
N LEU A 95 -30.68 17.37 -8.07
CA LEU A 95 -30.01 16.10 -8.25
C LEU A 95 -29.27 16.11 -9.59
N ILE A 96 -27.94 16.10 -9.54
CA ILE A 96 -27.08 16.09 -10.73
C ILE A 96 -26.57 14.67 -10.94
N VAL A 97 -27.02 14.04 -12.02
CA VAL A 97 -26.63 12.67 -12.39
C VAL A 97 -25.64 12.73 -13.53
N ILE A 98 -24.38 12.42 -13.25
CA ILE A 98 -23.31 12.34 -14.25
C ILE A 98 -23.15 10.89 -14.66
N VAL A 99 -23.18 10.63 -15.96
CA VAL A 99 -22.86 9.33 -16.54
C VAL A 99 -21.64 9.50 -17.43
N SER A 100 -20.49 8.99 -16.99
CA SER A 100 -19.24 9.07 -17.74
C SER A 100 -18.78 7.72 -18.26
N TYR A 101 -18.38 7.73 -19.54
CA TYR A 101 -17.71 6.62 -20.21
C TYR A 101 -16.24 6.92 -20.51
N ARG A 102 -15.76 8.13 -20.18
CA ARG A 102 -14.39 8.58 -20.47
C ARG A 102 -13.50 8.29 -19.25
N CYS A 103 -12.25 7.91 -19.48
CA CYS A 103 -11.25 7.76 -18.40
C CYS A 103 -10.69 9.11 -17.93
N TYR A 104 -10.85 10.17 -18.73
CA TYR A 104 -10.53 11.54 -18.36
C TYR A 104 -11.32 12.46 -19.29
N SER A 105 -12.08 13.40 -18.74
CA SER A 105 -12.93 14.32 -19.50
C SER A 105 -12.71 15.77 -19.11
N ASP A 106 -11.94 16.50 -19.92
CA ASP A 106 -11.88 17.96 -19.89
C ASP A 106 -13.25 18.62 -20.16
N PRO A 107 -14.08 18.09 -21.10
CA PRO A 107 -15.43 18.61 -21.30
C PRO A 107 -16.31 18.51 -20.05
N LEU A 108 -16.20 17.41 -19.28
CA LEU A 108 -16.92 17.26 -18.01
C LEU A 108 -16.45 18.29 -16.97
N ALA A 109 -15.13 18.45 -16.81
CA ALA A 109 -14.58 19.44 -15.90
C ALA A 109 -15.04 20.87 -16.26
N THR A 110 -15.05 21.19 -17.55
CA THR A 110 -15.53 22.48 -18.08
C THR A 110 -17.03 22.66 -17.82
N THR A 111 -17.84 21.64 -18.10
CA THR A 111 -19.29 21.64 -17.84
C THR A 111 -19.60 21.89 -16.37
N LEU A 112 -18.91 21.20 -15.45
CA LEU A 112 -19.12 21.38 -14.01
C LEU A 112 -18.64 22.74 -13.51
N CYS A 113 -17.56 23.27 -14.08
CA CYS A 113 -17.10 24.62 -13.81
C CYS A 113 -18.13 25.67 -14.27
N GLU A 114 -18.62 25.57 -15.50
CA GLU A 114 -19.64 26.49 -16.01
C GLU A 114 -20.95 26.39 -15.22
N LEU A 115 -21.37 25.18 -14.86
CA LEU A 115 -22.52 24.95 -13.98
C LEU A 115 -22.32 25.58 -12.61
N SER A 116 -21.14 25.44 -12.00
CA SER A 116 -20.84 26.03 -10.69
C SER A 116 -20.95 27.55 -10.70
N LYS A 117 -20.40 28.20 -11.74
CA LYS A 117 -20.45 29.66 -11.91
C LYS A 117 -21.87 30.14 -12.19
N GLY A 118 -22.57 29.47 -13.10
CA GLY A 118 -23.94 29.84 -13.44
C GLY A 118 -24.89 29.68 -12.25
N LEU A 119 -24.77 28.60 -11.47
CA LEU A 119 -25.56 28.44 -10.24
C LEU A 119 -25.20 29.49 -9.18
N ASN A 120 -23.93 29.88 -9.10
CA ASN A 120 -23.48 30.95 -8.22
C ASN A 120 -24.12 32.31 -8.61
N ASP A 121 -24.19 32.60 -9.89
CA ASP A 121 -24.74 33.85 -10.44
C ASP A 121 -26.26 33.97 -10.27
N ILE A 122 -26.99 32.86 -10.09
CA ILE A 122 -28.41 32.88 -9.71
C ILE A 122 -28.61 33.55 -8.35
N GLY A 123 -27.63 33.48 -7.44
CA GLY A 123 -27.65 34.20 -6.17
C GLY A 123 -28.63 33.66 -5.11
N VAL A 124 -29.21 32.48 -5.34
CA VAL A 124 -30.12 31.80 -4.39
C VAL A 124 -29.44 30.53 -3.88
N LEU A 125 -29.63 30.22 -2.59
CA LEU A 125 -29.08 29.01 -1.99
C LEU A 125 -29.67 27.75 -2.66
N LYS A 126 -28.81 26.89 -3.22
CA LYS A 126 -29.18 25.61 -3.82
C LYS A 126 -28.55 24.44 -3.05
N ASN A 127 -29.33 23.39 -2.80
CA ASN A 127 -28.86 22.13 -2.26
C ASN A 127 -28.52 21.17 -3.41
N LEU A 128 -27.29 20.67 -3.47
CA LEU A 128 -26.81 19.83 -4.55
C LEU A 128 -26.51 18.42 -4.05
N CYS A 129 -27.15 17.43 -4.67
CA CYS A 129 -26.80 16.02 -4.58
C CYS A 129 -26.26 15.54 -5.92
N PHE A 130 -25.18 14.76 -5.90
CA PHE A 130 -24.53 14.23 -7.10
C PHE A 130 -24.57 12.71 -7.12
N ILE A 131 -24.87 12.15 -8.29
CA ILE A 131 -24.63 10.75 -8.60
C ILE A 131 -23.63 10.70 -9.74
N TYR A 132 -22.40 10.26 -9.47
CA TYR A 132 -21.38 10.03 -10.48
C TYR A 132 -21.33 8.53 -10.82
N LYS A 133 -21.89 8.18 -11.97
CA LYS A 133 -21.81 6.82 -12.53
C LYS A 133 -20.67 6.78 -13.52
N THR A 134 -19.71 5.90 -13.29
CA THR A 134 -18.60 5.70 -14.21
C THR A 134 -18.50 4.26 -14.66
N HIS A 135 -18.24 4.09 -15.95
CA HIS A 135 -17.90 2.81 -16.56
C HIS A 135 -16.39 2.53 -16.57
N THR A 136 -15.59 3.49 -16.12
CA THR A 136 -14.13 3.46 -16.10
C THR A 136 -13.62 3.53 -14.66
N ASN A 137 -12.39 3.07 -14.43
CA ASN A 137 -11.73 3.08 -13.11
C ASN A 137 -11.16 4.45 -12.74
N PHE A 138 -11.93 5.52 -12.98
CA PHE A 138 -11.45 6.88 -12.85
C PHE A 138 -12.49 7.85 -12.28
N LEU A 139 -12.03 8.66 -11.32
CA LEU A 139 -12.68 9.89 -10.89
C LEU A 139 -11.60 10.89 -10.47
N SER A 140 -11.60 12.07 -11.07
CA SER A 140 -10.68 13.13 -10.67
C SER A 140 -11.25 13.97 -9.53
N LYS A 141 -10.42 14.25 -8.52
CA LYS A 141 -10.74 15.22 -7.46
C LYS A 141 -11.04 16.63 -7.98
N PHE A 142 -10.60 16.96 -9.20
CA PHE A 142 -10.80 18.29 -9.77
C PHE A 142 -12.22 18.55 -10.28
N TYR A 143 -12.99 17.50 -10.60
CA TYR A 143 -14.33 17.66 -11.20
C TYR A 143 -15.30 18.46 -10.33
N PHE A 144 -15.20 18.32 -9.01
CA PHE A 144 -16.11 19.02 -8.09
C PHE A 144 -15.45 20.21 -7.38
N ARG A 145 -14.19 20.52 -7.68
CA ARG A 145 -13.41 21.50 -6.93
C ARG A 145 -14.03 22.90 -6.99
N GLU A 146 -14.45 23.35 -8.17
CA GLU A 146 -15.04 24.70 -8.35
C GLU A 146 -16.33 24.88 -7.53
N LEU A 147 -17.15 23.84 -7.41
CA LEU A 147 -18.35 23.85 -6.58
C LEU A 147 -18.03 24.14 -5.11
N SER A 148 -16.85 23.73 -4.62
CA SER A 148 -16.42 24.00 -3.25
C SER A 148 -16.06 25.47 -2.98
N HIS A 149 -15.85 26.28 -4.04
CA HIS A 149 -15.59 27.71 -3.93
C HIS A 149 -16.88 28.55 -3.83
N CYS A 150 -18.03 27.98 -4.20
CA CYS A 150 -19.34 28.65 -4.21
C CYS A 150 -20.19 28.36 -2.95
N THR A 151 -19.57 28.05 -1.81
CA THR A 151 -20.25 27.57 -0.58
C THR A 151 -21.22 28.57 0.06
N HIS A 152 -21.20 29.84 -0.33
CA HIS A 152 -22.13 30.85 0.15
C HIS A 152 -23.53 30.73 -0.46
N VAL A 153 -23.65 30.08 -1.61
CA VAL A 153 -24.91 29.87 -2.34
C VAL A 153 -25.12 28.41 -2.76
N LEU A 154 -24.13 27.53 -2.62
CA LEU A 154 -24.27 26.10 -2.89
C LEU A 154 -23.99 25.29 -1.62
N ARG A 155 -24.95 24.46 -1.22
CA ARG A 155 -24.76 23.43 -0.20
C ARG A 155 -24.54 22.09 -0.90
N LEU A 156 -23.32 21.55 -0.77
CA LEU A 156 -22.94 20.24 -1.30
C LEU A 156 -23.33 19.15 -0.31
N CYS A 157 -24.51 18.57 -0.49
CA CYS A 157 -25.10 17.66 0.48
C CYS A 157 -24.51 16.25 0.37
N GLU A 158 -24.75 15.59 -0.76
CA GLU A 158 -24.38 14.18 -0.93
C GLU A 158 -23.69 13.95 -2.28
N LEU A 159 -22.61 13.17 -2.28
CA LEU A 159 -22.01 12.62 -3.48
C LEU A 159 -22.07 11.11 -3.42
N TYR A 160 -22.58 10.52 -4.47
CA TYR A 160 -22.60 9.09 -4.65
C TYR A 160 -21.74 8.70 -5.85
N VAL A 161 -20.67 7.95 -5.59
CA VAL A 161 -19.82 7.39 -6.64
C VAL A 161 -20.23 5.95 -6.88
N VAL A 162 -20.67 5.65 -8.09
CA VAL A 162 -21.11 4.31 -8.51
C VAL A 162 -20.19 3.84 -9.61
N ALA A 163 -19.22 3.02 -9.22
CA ALA A 163 -18.34 2.34 -10.17
C ALA A 163 -19.02 1.06 -10.68
N ASN A 164 -18.76 0.72 -11.94
CA ASN A 164 -19.20 -0.54 -12.52
C ASN A 164 -18.49 -1.71 -11.82
N SER A 165 -19.20 -2.81 -11.55
CA SER A 165 -18.65 -3.94 -10.80
C SER A 165 -17.62 -4.76 -11.57
N ASN A 166 -17.55 -4.58 -12.90
CA ASN A 166 -16.70 -5.37 -13.80
C ASN A 166 -15.36 -4.70 -14.14
N ILE A 167 -14.98 -3.65 -13.42
CA ILE A 167 -13.72 -2.99 -13.75
C ILE A 167 -12.58 -3.84 -13.19
N SER A 168 -11.64 -4.19 -14.07
CA SER A 168 -10.58 -5.14 -13.75
C SER A 168 -9.67 -4.54 -12.69
N CYS A 169 -9.48 -5.23 -11.56
CA CYS A 169 -8.58 -4.85 -10.47
C CYS A 169 -7.10 -4.74 -10.88
N LYS A 170 -6.78 -5.03 -12.15
CA LYS A 170 -5.43 -4.88 -12.74
C LYS A 170 -5.20 -3.50 -13.35
N GLU A 171 -6.25 -2.73 -13.63
CA GLU A 171 -6.11 -1.32 -13.97
C GLU A 171 -6.01 -0.55 -12.66
N VAL A 172 -4.95 0.23 -12.49
CA VAL A 172 -4.72 1.06 -11.31
C VAL A 172 -5.99 1.89 -11.09
N ASP A 173 -6.77 1.59 -10.05
CA ASP A 173 -7.93 2.39 -9.67
C ASP A 173 -7.46 3.82 -9.41
N MET A 174 -7.88 4.78 -10.25
CA MET A 174 -7.49 6.20 -10.20
C MET A 174 -8.63 7.05 -9.62
N PHE A 175 -9.29 6.53 -8.58
CA PHE A 175 -10.29 7.30 -7.85
C PHE A 175 -9.60 8.24 -6.87
N ASP A 176 -9.62 9.53 -7.21
CA ASP A 176 -9.17 10.62 -6.37
C ASP A 176 -10.39 11.36 -5.81
N ILE A 177 -10.66 11.19 -4.52
CA ILE A 177 -11.84 11.76 -3.87
C ILE A 177 -11.41 12.87 -2.91
N ASP A 178 -12.07 14.02 -3.03
CA ASP A 178 -12.04 15.10 -2.05
C ASP A 178 -13.45 15.25 -1.45
N THR A 179 -13.56 15.03 -0.15
CA THR A 179 -14.84 15.02 0.59
C THR A 179 -15.36 16.44 0.82
N ILE A 180 -15.67 17.14 -0.26
CA ILE A 180 -16.25 18.48 -0.20
C ILE A 180 -17.73 18.43 0.20
N PHE A 181 -18.41 17.32 -0.13
CA PHE A 181 -19.79 17.03 0.20
C PHE A 181 -19.94 16.66 1.68
N ASP A 182 -21.06 17.03 2.31
CA ASP A 182 -21.35 16.66 3.71
C ASP A 182 -21.22 15.14 3.93
N THR A 183 -21.75 14.36 2.98
CA THR A 183 -21.56 12.91 2.94
C THR A 183 -21.15 12.42 1.55
N THR A 184 -20.13 11.57 1.50
CA THR A 184 -19.71 10.89 0.26
C THR A 184 -19.91 9.38 0.41
N TYR A 185 -20.72 8.80 -0.48
CA TYR A 185 -21.03 7.39 -0.55
C TYR A 185 -20.27 6.74 -1.72
N LEU A 186 -19.55 5.66 -1.43
CA LEU A 186 -18.76 4.93 -2.42
C LEU A 186 -19.32 3.53 -2.59
N HIS A 187 -19.91 3.28 -3.75
CA HIS A 187 -20.57 2.02 -4.08
C HIS A 187 -19.70 1.21 -5.03
N ASN A 188 -19.55 -0.08 -4.70
CA ASN A 188 -18.79 -1.05 -5.49
C ASN A 188 -17.31 -0.69 -5.70
N LEU A 189 -16.75 0.18 -4.85
CA LEU A 189 -15.33 0.52 -4.85
C LEU A 189 -14.61 -0.24 -3.73
N GLU A 190 -13.58 -0.99 -4.10
CA GLU A 190 -12.72 -1.73 -3.16
C GLU A 190 -11.38 -1.02 -2.92
N VAL A 191 -10.94 -0.19 -3.87
CA VAL A 191 -9.66 0.52 -3.81
C VAL A 191 -9.85 1.98 -4.17
N LEU A 192 -9.15 2.86 -3.45
CA LEU A 192 -9.03 4.28 -3.77
C LEU A 192 -7.56 4.67 -3.95
N TYR A 193 -7.28 5.54 -4.92
CA TYR A 193 -5.95 6.11 -5.07
C TYR A 193 -5.72 7.19 -4.01
N THR A 194 -6.53 8.25 -4.03
CA THR A 194 -6.46 9.32 -3.01
C THR A 194 -7.81 9.50 -2.33
N LEU A 195 -7.79 9.63 -1.01
CA LEU A 195 -8.92 10.12 -0.23
C LEU A 195 -8.50 11.33 0.62
N ASN A 196 -9.10 12.49 0.34
CA ASN A 196 -8.93 13.70 1.14
C ASN A 196 -10.18 13.95 2.00
N ILE A 197 -10.03 13.80 3.32
CA ILE A 197 -11.09 14.00 4.30
C ILE A 197 -11.03 15.44 4.84
N ARG A 198 -12.02 16.26 4.48
CA ARG A 198 -12.19 17.61 5.01
C ARG A 198 -12.89 17.58 6.36
N LYS A 199 -12.66 18.63 7.16
CA LYS A 199 -13.19 18.73 8.53
C LYS A 199 -14.72 18.63 8.54
N GLY A 200 -15.24 17.72 9.36
CA GLY A 200 -16.68 17.55 9.57
C GLY A 200 -17.41 16.75 8.48
N LYS A 201 -16.69 16.23 7.48
CA LYS A 201 -17.27 15.51 6.34
C LYS A 201 -17.21 14.01 6.54
N LYS A 202 -18.13 13.25 5.95
CA LYS A 202 -18.27 11.80 6.18
C LYS A 202 -18.06 11.00 4.90
N VAL A 203 -17.45 9.82 5.05
CA VAL A 203 -17.31 8.83 3.97
C VAL A 203 -18.01 7.55 4.38
N ILE A 204 -18.84 7.02 3.49
CA ILE A 204 -19.53 5.74 3.65
C ILE A 204 -19.11 4.85 2.49
N ALA A 205 -18.27 3.86 2.77
CA ALA A 205 -17.69 2.97 1.76
C ALA A 205 -17.63 1.52 2.29
N PRO A 206 -18.77 0.80 2.31
CA PRO A 206 -18.86 -0.51 2.98
C PRO A 206 -17.97 -1.61 2.39
N ARG A 207 -17.58 -1.47 1.11
CA ARG A 207 -16.74 -2.43 0.39
C ARG A 207 -15.28 -2.00 0.25
N LEU A 208 -14.92 -0.81 0.74
CA LEU A 208 -13.57 -0.30 0.63
C LEU A 208 -12.59 -1.16 1.43
N LEU A 209 -11.58 -1.69 0.76
CA LEU A 209 -10.52 -2.53 1.32
C LEU A 209 -9.19 -1.76 1.44
N THR A 210 -8.86 -0.96 0.43
CA THR A 210 -7.54 -0.30 0.32
C THR A 210 -7.66 1.18 -0.01
N ILE A 211 -6.88 2.00 0.70
CA ILE A 211 -6.63 3.40 0.33
C ILE A 211 -5.13 3.57 0.10
N LYS A 212 -4.73 3.98 -1.11
CA LYS A 212 -3.30 4.19 -1.40
C LYS A 212 -2.77 5.43 -0.70
N GLN A 213 -3.51 6.54 -0.76
CA GLN A 213 -3.13 7.82 -0.15
C GLN A 213 -4.29 8.39 0.66
N LEU A 214 -4.08 8.58 1.96
CA LEU A 214 -5.06 9.17 2.86
C LEU A 214 -4.55 10.50 3.42
N HIS A 215 -5.33 11.55 3.23
CA HIS A 215 -5.12 12.85 3.86
C HIS A 215 -6.34 13.21 4.68
N CYS A 216 -6.16 13.60 5.94
CA CYS A 216 -7.23 14.04 6.81
C CYS A 216 -6.90 15.41 7.42
N ALA A 217 -7.82 16.35 7.30
CA ALA A 217 -7.67 17.69 7.86
C ALA A 217 -7.80 17.70 9.40
N ASP A 218 -8.59 16.78 9.96
CA ASP A 218 -8.86 16.66 11.40
C ASP A 218 -8.55 15.22 11.86
N ASN A 219 -7.32 14.99 12.30
CA ASN A 219 -6.85 13.64 12.64
C ASN A 219 -7.50 13.09 13.91
N ASP A 220 -7.91 13.93 14.86
CA ASP A 220 -8.57 13.49 16.09
C ASP A 220 -9.91 12.80 15.83
N LYS A 221 -10.56 13.13 14.70
CA LYS A 221 -11.86 12.58 14.30
C LYS A 221 -11.77 11.55 13.19
N ILE A 222 -10.57 11.14 12.78
CA ILE A 222 -10.37 10.23 11.65
C ILE A 222 -11.13 8.90 11.80
N VAL A 223 -11.22 8.38 13.02
CA VAL A 223 -11.98 7.16 13.34
C VAL A 223 -13.47 7.34 13.06
N ASN A 224 -14.02 8.51 13.40
CA ASN A 224 -15.42 8.83 13.12
C ASN A 224 -15.66 9.04 11.62
N HIS A 225 -14.71 9.68 10.93
CA HIS A 225 -14.78 9.92 9.49
C HIS A 225 -14.77 8.61 8.68
N LEU A 226 -14.05 7.59 9.15
CA LEU A 226 -13.92 6.27 8.52
C LEU A 226 -14.84 5.20 9.12
N ARG A 227 -15.76 5.56 10.03
CA ARG A 227 -16.70 4.60 10.64
C ARG A 227 -17.59 3.89 9.61
N GLY A 228 -17.86 4.54 8.48
CA GLY A 228 -18.60 3.98 7.35
C GLY A 228 -17.79 3.02 6.45
N CYS A 229 -16.54 2.70 6.82
CA CYS A 229 -15.62 1.86 6.05
C CYS A 229 -15.21 0.58 6.83
N PRO A 230 -16.16 -0.30 7.21
CA PRO A 230 -15.91 -1.42 8.12
C PRO A 230 -14.93 -2.48 7.60
N ARG A 231 -14.74 -2.58 6.28
CA ARG A 231 -13.85 -3.56 5.64
C ARG A 231 -12.47 -2.99 5.30
N LEU A 232 -12.18 -1.75 5.70
CA LEU A 232 -10.90 -1.11 5.41
C LEU A 232 -9.76 -1.88 6.08
N SER A 233 -8.93 -2.49 5.24
CA SER A 233 -7.83 -3.36 5.65
C SER A 233 -6.49 -2.63 5.49
N THR A 234 -6.24 -1.96 4.37
CA THR A 234 -4.92 -1.41 4.05
C THR A 234 -4.95 0.10 3.78
N ILE A 235 -4.02 0.83 4.39
CA ILE A 235 -3.68 2.22 4.04
C ILE A 235 -2.19 2.28 3.71
N GLU A 236 -1.85 2.51 2.43
CA GLU A 236 -0.46 2.43 1.95
C GLU A 236 0.35 3.69 2.22
N GLN A 237 -0.30 4.86 2.31
CA GLN A 237 0.38 6.12 2.56
C GLN A 237 -0.49 7.01 3.45
N PHE A 238 -0.01 7.22 4.67
CA PHE A 238 -0.55 8.19 5.60
C PHE A 238 0.58 9.06 6.16
N GLN A 239 0.43 10.38 6.08
CA GLN A 239 1.39 11.30 6.66
C GLN A 239 0.87 11.80 8.01
N VAL A 240 1.63 11.54 9.07
CA VAL A 240 1.29 12.03 10.41
C VAL A 240 1.48 13.54 10.46
N PRO A 241 0.48 14.33 10.86
CA PRO A 241 0.61 15.78 10.99
C PRO A 241 1.69 16.15 12.03
N PRO A 242 2.34 17.32 11.91
CA PRO A 242 3.19 17.89 12.95
C PRO A 242 2.35 18.49 14.10
N GLY A 243 2.94 18.64 15.29
CA GLY A 243 2.34 19.36 16.41
C GLY A 243 1.70 18.45 17.47
N SER A 244 0.37 18.49 17.58
CA SER A 244 -0.39 17.87 18.68
C SER A 244 -0.60 16.35 18.55
N ARG A 245 -1.36 15.77 19.50
CA ARG A 245 -1.88 14.40 19.43
C ARG A 245 -2.39 14.07 18.02
N ALA A 246 -2.01 12.90 17.51
CA ALA A 246 -2.44 12.37 16.23
C ALA A 246 -3.05 10.98 16.43
N VAL A 247 -4.33 10.82 16.09
CA VAL A 247 -4.99 9.51 16.05
C VAL A 247 -4.77 8.91 14.66
N LEU A 248 -4.28 7.65 14.60
CA LEU A 248 -4.09 6.93 13.35
C LEU A 248 -5.43 6.33 12.85
N PRO A 249 -5.62 6.21 11.52
CA PRO A 249 -6.86 5.68 10.96
C PRO A 249 -7.10 4.20 11.33
N PRO A 250 -8.37 3.77 11.45
CA PRO A 250 -8.72 2.38 11.68
C PRO A 250 -8.46 1.52 10.43
N CYS A 251 -7.52 0.57 10.51
CA CYS A 251 -7.23 -0.41 9.46
C CYS A 251 -6.46 -1.62 10.04
N ASP A 252 -6.23 -2.66 9.23
CA ASP A 252 -5.37 -3.79 9.62
C ASP A 252 -3.89 -3.43 9.43
N HIS A 253 -3.57 -2.88 8.26
CA HIS A 253 -2.23 -2.54 7.82
C HIS A 253 -2.11 -1.05 7.54
N LEU A 254 -1.21 -0.38 8.24
CA LEU A 254 -0.93 1.04 8.06
C LEU A 254 0.53 1.28 7.70
N THR A 255 0.75 2.10 6.68
CA THR A 255 2.09 2.61 6.34
C THR A 255 2.15 4.12 6.56
N LEU A 256 3.00 4.53 7.49
CA LEU A 256 3.36 5.93 7.72
C LEU A 256 4.46 6.32 6.73
N VAL A 257 4.23 7.37 5.94
CA VAL A 257 5.20 7.85 4.96
C VAL A 257 5.81 9.18 5.38
N SER A 258 7.05 9.40 4.94
CA SER A 258 7.81 10.62 5.23
C SER A 258 7.85 10.93 6.73
N PHE A 259 7.92 9.90 7.57
CA PHE A 259 7.90 10.06 9.00
C PHE A 259 9.18 10.77 9.45
N ASN A 260 9.02 11.92 10.12
CA ASN A 260 10.13 12.72 10.60
C ASN A 260 10.26 12.64 12.13
N THR A 261 11.29 11.97 12.62
CA THR A 261 11.61 11.84 14.06
C THR A 261 12.04 13.15 14.71
N ASN A 262 12.54 14.11 13.92
CA ASN A 262 12.93 15.44 14.40
C ASN A 262 11.72 16.35 14.67
N THR A 263 10.52 15.95 14.25
CA THR A 263 9.30 16.70 14.52
C THR A 263 8.71 16.27 15.85
N GLU A 264 8.60 17.21 16.79
CA GLU A 264 7.95 16.97 18.08
C GLU A 264 6.48 16.61 17.89
N ARG A 265 6.04 15.57 18.62
CA ARG A 265 4.67 15.08 18.65
C ARG A 265 4.33 14.64 20.07
N ASP A 266 3.19 15.10 20.57
CA ASP A 266 2.72 14.76 21.91
C ASP A 266 2.40 13.28 22.07
N LEU A 267 1.63 12.73 21.11
CA LEU A 267 1.17 11.35 21.14
C LEU A 267 0.73 10.91 19.75
N ILE A 268 1.22 9.76 19.30
CA ILE A 268 0.67 9.03 18.16
C ILE A 268 -0.16 7.86 18.68
N ASP A 269 -1.48 7.98 18.57
CA ASP A 269 -2.45 6.98 19.04
C ASP A 269 -2.86 6.06 17.89
N GLY A 270 -2.23 4.90 17.82
CA GLY A 270 -2.48 3.84 16.86
C GLY A 270 -3.37 2.71 17.39
N SER A 271 -4.19 2.96 18.41
CA SER A 271 -5.05 1.93 19.02
C SER A 271 -6.01 1.26 18.03
N PHE A 272 -6.30 1.91 16.89
CA PHE A 272 -7.21 1.39 15.86
C PHE A 272 -6.52 0.63 14.71
N VAL A 273 -5.18 0.55 14.73
CA VAL A 273 -4.40 -0.26 13.78
C VAL A 273 -4.28 -1.69 14.32
N ARG A 274 -4.75 -2.68 13.56
CA ARG A 274 -5.05 -4.02 14.11
C ARG A 274 -3.97 -5.08 13.90
N GLU A 275 -3.17 -5.00 12.84
CA GLU A 275 -2.24 -6.08 12.49
C GLU A 275 -0.80 -5.57 12.29
N SER A 276 -0.57 -4.57 11.43
CA SER A 276 0.79 -4.11 11.16
C SER A 276 0.95 -2.61 10.99
N LEU A 277 2.11 -2.11 11.45
CA LEU A 277 2.59 -0.75 11.22
C LEU A 277 3.91 -0.78 10.46
N THR A 278 3.96 -0.09 9.32
CA THR A 278 5.20 0.20 8.60
C THR A 278 5.52 1.68 8.75
N ILE A 279 6.74 2.02 9.15
CA ILE A 279 7.20 3.41 9.26
C ILE A 279 8.29 3.65 8.23
N LYS A 280 7.94 4.40 7.18
CA LYS A 280 8.89 4.87 6.16
C LYS A 280 9.39 6.25 6.52
N MET A 281 10.69 6.33 6.74
CA MET A 281 11.33 7.54 7.25
C MET A 281 11.51 8.61 6.17
N SER A 282 11.39 9.87 6.59
CA SER A 282 11.72 11.02 5.75
C SER A 282 13.21 11.00 5.39
N PRO A 283 13.59 11.36 4.14
CA PRO A 283 14.99 11.52 3.76
C PRO A 283 15.79 12.49 4.64
N MET A 284 15.10 13.42 5.31
CA MET A 284 15.68 14.43 6.19
C MET A 284 15.99 13.92 7.61
N CYS A 285 15.67 12.67 7.92
CA CYS A 285 15.97 12.10 9.23
C CYS A 285 17.42 11.64 9.31
N SER A 286 18.16 12.25 10.23
CA SER A 286 19.53 11.84 10.57
C SER A 286 19.57 10.77 11.67
N GLU A 287 18.60 10.79 12.60
CA GLU A 287 18.54 9.89 13.77
C GLU A 287 17.15 9.22 13.91
N PRO A 288 17.07 7.90 14.11
CA PRO A 288 15.81 7.16 14.16
C PRO A 288 15.27 7.05 15.59
N ILE A 289 14.93 8.19 16.21
CA ILE A 289 14.36 8.23 17.56
C ILE A 289 12.83 8.34 17.49
N PHE A 290 12.14 7.22 17.69
CA PHE A 290 10.68 7.17 17.71
C PHE A 290 10.15 7.48 19.11
N LYS A 291 9.28 8.49 19.22
CA LYS A 291 8.76 8.97 20.50
C LYS A 291 7.23 8.89 20.56
N ASN A 292 6.69 8.54 21.73
CA ASN A 292 5.26 8.63 22.05
C ASN A 292 4.34 7.87 21.09
N ILE A 293 4.75 6.71 20.57
CA ILE A 293 3.93 5.90 19.64
C ILE A 293 3.21 4.80 20.41
N LYS A 294 1.87 4.83 20.45
CA LYS A 294 1.05 3.82 21.12
C LYS A 294 0.23 3.01 20.11
N CYS A 295 0.72 1.83 19.78
CA CYS A 295 0.09 0.89 18.86
C CYS A 295 -0.07 -0.46 19.56
N CYS A 296 -1.01 -0.54 20.51
CA CYS A 296 -1.16 -1.71 21.38
C CYS A 296 -1.55 -3.01 20.66
N ASN A 297 -2.24 -2.90 19.52
CA ASN A 297 -2.86 -4.03 18.85
C ASN A 297 -2.01 -4.65 17.74
N ILE A 298 -0.98 -3.94 17.27
CA ILE A 298 -0.16 -4.43 16.15
C ILE A 298 0.62 -5.69 16.54
N ARG A 299 0.76 -6.60 15.59
CA ARG A 299 1.59 -7.79 15.67
C ARG A 299 2.89 -7.66 14.89
N THR A 300 2.92 -6.78 13.88
CA THR A 300 4.10 -6.57 13.04
C THR A 300 4.50 -5.10 13.02
N LEU A 301 5.77 -4.81 13.28
CA LEU A 301 6.37 -3.49 13.12
C LEU A 301 7.48 -3.59 12.08
N SER A 302 7.44 -2.73 11.06
CA SER A 302 8.47 -2.64 10.03
C SER A 302 8.99 -1.22 9.94
N LEU A 303 10.31 -1.06 10.03
CA LEU A 303 10.96 0.24 9.78
C LEU A 303 11.60 0.22 8.38
N GLU A 304 11.48 1.33 7.65
CA GLU A 304 12.12 1.49 6.35
C GLU A 304 12.87 2.82 6.29
N PHE A 305 14.17 2.76 5.98
CA PHE A 305 15.04 3.92 5.85
C PHE A 305 15.44 4.13 4.38
N ASN A 306 15.24 5.35 3.89
CA ASN A 306 15.61 5.73 2.52
C ASN A 306 17.09 6.10 2.37
N ASN A 307 17.76 6.48 3.47
CA ASN A 307 19.14 6.94 3.50
C ASN A 307 19.97 6.17 4.53
N LYS A 308 21.29 6.32 4.50
CA LYS A 308 22.16 5.89 5.61
C LYS A 308 21.83 6.74 6.85
N VAL A 309 21.02 6.18 7.73
CA VAL A 309 20.75 6.78 9.05
C VAL A 309 21.95 6.54 9.97
N PHE A 310 22.25 7.50 10.84
CA PHE A 310 23.32 7.37 11.83
C PHE A 310 22.72 6.84 13.15
N GLY A 311 23.38 5.83 13.73
CA GLY A 311 22.98 5.25 15.01
C GLY A 311 21.90 4.16 14.90
N GLY A 312 21.49 3.64 16.06
CA GLY A 312 20.42 2.64 16.16
C GLY A 312 19.05 3.26 16.39
N SER A 313 18.01 2.52 16.02
CA SER A 313 16.60 2.85 16.26
C SER A 313 16.31 2.86 17.75
N LYS A 314 15.78 3.98 18.26
CA LYS A 314 15.41 4.16 19.67
C LYS A 314 13.91 4.32 19.82
N PHE A 315 13.36 3.80 20.91
CA PHE A 315 11.93 3.87 21.20
C PHE A 315 11.72 4.48 22.58
N VAL A 316 11.28 5.74 22.61
CA VAL A 316 11.05 6.49 23.85
C VAL A 316 9.56 6.64 24.09
N ASP A 317 9.07 6.18 25.24
CA ASP A 317 7.66 6.24 25.62
C ASP A 317 6.69 5.61 24.58
N CYS A 318 7.17 4.58 23.88
CA CYS A 318 6.38 3.81 22.93
C CYS A 318 5.63 2.65 23.63
N PHE A 319 4.60 2.12 22.98
CA PHE A 319 3.85 0.96 23.46
C PHE A 319 3.38 0.07 22.29
N PHE A 320 3.95 -1.13 22.17
CA PHE A 320 3.66 -2.12 21.13
C PHE A 320 3.20 -3.46 21.73
N GLY A 321 2.29 -3.43 22.71
CA GLY A 321 2.01 -4.55 23.62
C GLY A 321 1.78 -5.95 23.02
N ASN A 322 1.36 -6.08 21.76
CA ASN A 322 1.12 -7.37 21.08
C ASN A 322 2.13 -7.69 19.96
N LEU A 323 3.25 -6.97 19.88
CA LEU A 323 4.25 -7.13 18.82
C LEU A 323 4.83 -8.55 18.83
N ARG A 324 4.74 -9.25 17.70
CA ARG A 324 5.30 -10.60 17.48
C ARG A 324 6.37 -10.65 16.41
N SER A 325 6.33 -9.73 15.45
CA SER A 325 7.26 -9.66 14.34
C SER A 325 7.85 -8.26 14.24
N TYR A 326 9.17 -8.18 14.16
CA TYR A 326 9.89 -6.92 14.00
C TYR A 326 10.85 -7.01 12.82
N ARG A 327 10.65 -6.13 11.84
CA ARG A 327 11.57 -5.94 10.73
C ARG A 327 12.42 -4.71 11.01
N CYS A 328 13.71 -4.95 11.22
CA CYS A 328 14.67 -3.90 11.43
C CYS A 328 15.64 -3.77 10.24
N PRO A 329 15.66 -2.61 9.57
CA PRO A 329 16.59 -2.36 8.48
C PRO A 329 18.01 -1.96 8.96
N GLN A 330 18.22 -1.68 10.26
CA GLN A 330 19.51 -1.28 10.88
C GLN A 330 19.59 -1.72 12.36
N ASN A 331 20.50 -1.14 13.15
CA ASN A 331 20.66 -1.44 14.58
C ASN A 331 19.43 -0.96 15.38
N THR A 332 19.07 -1.67 16.46
CA THR A 332 17.98 -1.31 17.38
C THR A 332 18.46 -1.27 18.81
N ASP A 333 18.06 -0.27 19.58
CA ASP A 333 18.17 -0.30 21.03
C ASP A 333 17.14 -1.30 21.58
N TRP A 334 17.60 -2.50 21.94
CA TRP A 334 16.72 -3.59 22.35
C TRP A 334 16.03 -3.33 23.69
N ASP A 335 16.70 -2.63 24.60
CA ASP A 335 16.15 -2.28 25.91
C ASP A 335 14.96 -1.34 25.74
N ASP A 336 15.07 -0.36 24.84
CA ASP A 336 13.95 0.52 24.47
C ASP A 336 12.75 -0.28 23.93
N LEU A 337 12.99 -1.27 23.06
CA LEU A 337 11.92 -2.09 22.49
C LEU A 337 11.23 -2.98 23.53
N VAL A 338 12.00 -3.53 24.49
CA VAL A 338 11.48 -4.26 25.66
C VAL A 338 10.68 -3.32 26.56
N ASN A 339 11.20 -2.11 26.82
CA ASN A 339 10.53 -1.07 27.61
C ASN A 339 9.22 -0.60 26.97
N ALA A 340 9.12 -0.65 25.63
CA ALA A 340 7.89 -0.44 24.88
C ALA A 340 6.84 -1.56 25.03
N LYS A 341 7.01 -2.45 26.02
CA LYS A 341 6.10 -3.56 26.37
C LYS A 341 6.04 -4.66 25.30
N SER A 342 7.07 -4.75 24.46
CA SER A 342 7.23 -5.82 23.47
C SER A 342 7.95 -7.01 24.12
N TYR A 343 7.27 -7.72 25.03
CA TYR A 343 7.92 -8.75 25.84
C TYR A 343 8.21 -10.05 25.09
N TYR A 344 7.56 -10.30 23.96
CA TYR A 344 7.67 -11.54 23.22
C TYR A 344 7.67 -11.28 21.71
N ILE A 345 8.85 -11.30 21.10
CA ILE A 345 9.00 -11.22 19.64
C ILE A 345 9.40 -12.59 19.13
N ASP A 346 8.56 -13.17 18.28
CA ASP A 346 8.72 -14.52 17.74
C ASP A 346 9.42 -14.54 16.38
N SER A 347 9.41 -13.40 15.68
CA SER A 347 10.03 -13.28 14.37
C SER A 347 10.81 -11.98 14.23
N ILE A 348 12.08 -12.09 13.86
CA ILE A 348 12.93 -10.93 13.58
C ILE A 348 13.45 -11.04 12.15
N ASP A 349 13.29 -9.96 11.38
CA ASP A 349 13.96 -9.74 10.11
C ASP A 349 15.07 -8.73 10.34
N PHE A 350 16.31 -9.23 10.31
CA PHE A 350 17.51 -8.49 10.69
C PHE A 350 18.47 -8.36 9.52
N LYS A 351 18.98 -7.13 9.34
CA LYS A 351 19.93 -6.81 8.29
C LYS A 351 21.33 -6.59 8.84
N ILE A 352 22.30 -7.37 8.34
CA ILE A 352 23.71 -7.22 8.71
C ILE A 352 24.40 -6.33 7.69
N SER A 353 24.85 -5.14 8.12
CA SER A 353 25.51 -4.16 7.25
C SER A 353 26.94 -3.81 7.66
N ASP A 354 27.29 -3.97 8.93
CA ASP A 354 28.59 -3.66 9.51
C ASP A 354 28.80 -4.35 10.88
N ILE A 355 29.96 -4.10 11.50
CA ILE A 355 30.33 -4.65 12.81
C ILE A 355 29.35 -4.22 13.92
N LEU A 356 28.82 -3.00 13.86
CA LEU A 356 27.85 -2.52 14.85
C LEU A 356 26.54 -3.30 14.71
N SER A 357 26.11 -3.63 13.49
CA SER A 357 24.95 -4.49 13.27
C SER A 357 25.15 -5.92 13.77
N LEU A 358 26.37 -6.44 13.68
CA LEU A 358 26.70 -7.74 14.26
C LEU A 358 26.66 -7.69 15.80
N GLN A 359 27.26 -6.67 16.42
CA GLN A 359 27.19 -6.48 17.87
C GLN A 359 25.75 -6.31 18.35
N ASN A 360 24.93 -5.60 17.56
CA ASN A 360 23.53 -5.41 17.85
C ASN A 360 22.74 -6.72 17.72
N PHE A 361 23.01 -7.53 16.69
CA PHE A 361 22.44 -8.87 16.55
C PHE A 361 22.75 -9.75 17.76
N ALA A 362 23.98 -9.69 18.28
CA ALA A 362 24.41 -10.46 19.46
C ALA A 362 23.65 -10.09 20.75
N GLN A 363 22.99 -8.94 20.79
CA GLN A 363 22.30 -8.38 21.95
C GLN A 363 20.79 -8.60 21.92
N ILE A 364 20.25 -9.33 20.93
CA ILE A 364 18.82 -9.64 20.86
C ILE A 364 18.38 -10.34 22.16
N PRO A 365 17.43 -9.77 22.94
CA PRO A 365 17.04 -10.32 24.24
C PRO A 365 15.91 -11.35 24.14
N PHE A 366 15.45 -11.68 22.93
CA PHE A 366 14.28 -12.51 22.69
C PHE A 366 14.67 -13.92 22.24
N THR A 367 13.97 -14.91 22.80
CA THR A 367 13.92 -16.26 22.21
C THR A 367 12.85 -16.25 21.12
N MET A 368 13.25 -16.49 19.88
CA MET A 368 12.38 -16.37 18.69
C MET A 368 12.28 -17.69 17.93
N ASN A 369 11.12 -17.99 17.36
CA ASN A 369 10.98 -19.16 16.49
C ASN A 369 11.55 -18.93 15.09
N ARG A 370 11.48 -17.69 14.56
CA ARG A 370 11.84 -17.39 13.17
C ARG A 370 12.82 -16.22 13.04
N LEU A 371 13.99 -16.49 12.51
CA LEU A 371 14.99 -15.49 12.15
C LEU A 371 15.09 -15.37 10.63
N ILE A 372 14.98 -14.16 10.10
CA ILE A 372 15.26 -13.84 8.70
C ILE A 372 16.52 -12.97 8.68
N LEU A 373 17.56 -13.43 8.00
CA LEU A 373 18.82 -12.71 7.85
C LEU A 373 18.99 -12.26 6.40
N SER A 374 19.19 -10.96 6.24
CA SER A 374 19.63 -10.36 4.98
C SER A 374 20.88 -9.52 5.22
N SER A 375 21.58 -9.17 4.15
CA SER A 375 22.69 -8.23 4.24
C SER A 375 22.58 -7.14 3.17
N THR A 376 23.20 -5.98 3.41
CA THR A 376 23.33 -4.95 2.38
C THR A 376 24.47 -5.30 1.44
N THR A 377 24.21 -5.36 0.14
CA THR A 377 25.23 -5.30 -0.91
C THR A 377 26.09 -4.05 -0.69
N ARG A 378 27.27 -4.23 -0.09
CA ARG A 378 28.34 -3.24 -0.10
C ARG A 378 29.46 -3.80 -0.95
N GLU A 379 30.03 -2.93 -1.78
CA GLU A 379 31.34 -3.16 -2.40
C GLU A 379 32.32 -3.62 -1.32
N LEU A 380 33.03 -4.71 -1.61
CA LEU A 380 33.99 -5.40 -0.74
C LEU A 380 35.08 -4.44 -0.23
N ARG A 381 34.81 -3.74 0.86
CA ARG A 381 35.81 -3.01 1.65
C ARG A 381 35.75 -3.51 3.08
N LEU A 382 36.23 -4.74 3.26
CA LEU A 382 36.41 -5.31 4.58
C LEU A 382 37.75 -4.85 5.14
N ALA A 383 37.73 -4.31 6.35
CA ALA A 383 38.91 -4.29 7.19
C ALA A 383 39.25 -5.74 7.57
N GLU A 384 40.53 -6.09 7.62
CA GLU A 384 41.04 -7.46 7.85
C GLU A 384 40.53 -8.07 9.17
N ASP A 385 40.09 -7.25 10.12
CA ASP A 385 39.59 -7.68 11.44
C ASP A 385 38.10 -8.08 11.46
N THR A 386 37.36 -7.94 10.36
CA THR A 386 35.90 -8.17 10.38
C THR A 386 35.53 -9.65 10.57
N ILE A 387 36.36 -10.56 10.04
CA ILE A 387 36.08 -12.02 10.05
C ILE A 387 36.40 -12.65 11.40
N SER A 388 37.49 -12.22 12.04
CA SER A 388 37.79 -12.63 13.40
C SER A 388 36.68 -12.19 14.35
N GLN A 389 36.07 -11.02 14.12
CA GLN A 389 34.96 -10.51 14.91
C GLN A 389 33.65 -11.30 14.73
N PHE A 390 33.34 -11.84 13.54
CA PHE A 390 32.19 -12.77 13.38
C PHE A 390 32.31 -13.98 14.30
N ARG A 391 33.53 -14.48 14.53
CA ARG A 391 33.80 -15.66 15.35
C ARG A 391 33.89 -15.37 16.85
N THR A 392 34.29 -14.16 17.22
CA THR A 392 34.56 -13.79 18.62
C THR A 392 33.42 -13.02 19.28
N THR A 393 32.45 -12.49 18.54
CA THR A 393 31.31 -11.77 19.11
C THR A 393 30.39 -12.73 19.87
N SER A 394 30.57 -12.79 21.20
CA SER A 394 29.73 -13.57 22.10
C SER A 394 28.27 -13.10 22.04
N GLY A 395 27.33 -14.02 21.81
CA GLY A 395 25.89 -13.75 21.76
C GLY A 395 25.24 -14.15 20.44
N CYS A 396 25.91 -13.91 19.30
CA CYS A 396 25.41 -14.29 17.97
C CYS A 396 25.08 -15.78 17.87
N SER A 397 25.94 -16.62 18.45
CA SER A 397 25.77 -18.07 18.47
C SER A 397 24.53 -18.51 19.25
N GLN A 398 24.19 -17.80 20.33
CA GLN A 398 23.02 -18.09 21.13
C GLN A 398 21.74 -17.76 20.35
N VAL A 399 21.70 -16.57 19.74
CA VAL A 399 20.55 -16.12 18.92
C VAL A 399 20.24 -17.12 17.80
N ILE A 400 21.26 -17.63 17.10
CA ILE A 400 21.09 -18.61 16.03
C ILE A 400 20.63 -19.98 16.57
N ARG A 401 21.24 -20.46 17.66
CA ARG A 401 20.89 -21.76 18.26
C ARG A 401 19.48 -21.80 18.82
N ASP A 402 19.03 -20.68 19.38
CA ASP A 402 17.69 -20.55 19.96
C ASP A 402 16.60 -20.41 18.89
N SER A 403 16.99 -20.12 17.64
CA SER A 403 16.07 -19.98 16.51
C SER A 403 15.71 -21.33 15.90
N ALA A 404 14.43 -21.68 15.92
CA ALA A 404 13.94 -22.92 15.31
C ALA A 404 13.99 -22.90 13.78
N ARG A 405 13.68 -21.75 13.17
CA ARG A 405 13.64 -21.54 11.72
C ARG A 405 14.50 -20.35 11.33
N ILE A 406 15.45 -20.57 10.44
CA ILE A 406 16.40 -19.58 9.95
C ILE A 406 16.22 -19.46 8.44
N GLU A 407 15.96 -18.25 7.97
CA GLU A 407 15.83 -17.91 6.56
C GLU A 407 16.95 -16.96 6.17
N VAL A 408 17.64 -17.25 5.07
CA VAL A 408 18.75 -16.42 4.60
C VAL A 408 18.66 -16.19 3.11
N ASP A 409 18.72 -14.91 2.72
CA ASP A 409 18.78 -14.51 1.32
C ASP A 409 20.25 -14.30 0.90
N LEU A 410 20.73 -15.15 0.00
CA LEU A 410 22.07 -15.08 -0.57
C LEU A 410 22.02 -14.43 -1.94
N SER A 411 22.35 -13.14 -2.02
CA SER A 411 22.36 -12.37 -3.27
C SER A 411 23.73 -11.89 -3.71
N SER A 412 24.73 -11.97 -2.83
CA SER A 412 26.10 -11.50 -3.09
C SER A 412 27.14 -12.43 -2.45
N VAL A 413 28.41 -12.29 -2.85
CA VAL A 413 29.55 -13.02 -2.22
C VAL A 413 29.69 -12.65 -0.74
N TRP A 414 29.31 -11.42 -0.39
CA TRP A 414 29.29 -10.97 1.01
C TRP A 414 28.23 -11.72 1.83
N ASP A 415 27.03 -11.93 1.29
CA ASP A 415 25.99 -12.71 1.98
C ASP A 415 26.45 -14.15 2.23
N CYS A 416 27.15 -14.76 1.26
CA CYS A 416 27.78 -16.07 1.43
C CYS A 416 28.83 -16.08 2.55
N THR A 417 29.61 -15.00 2.68
CA THR A 417 30.62 -14.86 3.76
C THR A 417 29.96 -14.76 5.12
N VAL A 418 28.95 -13.90 5.27
CA VAL A 418 28.18 -13.76 6.50
C VAL A 418 27.55 -15.09 6.87
N PHE A 419 26.89 -15.76 5.92
CA PHE A 419 26.27 -17.06 6.13
C PHE A 419 27.29 -18.12 6.58
N HIS A 420 28.45 -18.21 5.93
CA HIS A 420 29.48 -19.19 6.24
C HIS A 420 30.10 -19.02 7.63
N HIS A 421 30.40 -17.79 8.05
CA HIS A 421 31.08 -17.55 9.33
C HIS A 421 30.14 -17.33 10.51
N LEU A 422 28.91 -16.85 10.26
CA LEU A 422 27.95 -16.52 11.32
C LEU A 422 26.92 -17.63 11.53
N VAL A 423 26.29 -18.13 10.45
CA VAL A 423 25.13 -19.02 10.56
C VAL A 423 25.57 -20.48 10.65
N ILE A 424 26.31 -20.97 9.65
CA ILE A 424 26.71 -22.39 9.54
C ILE A 424 27.31 -22.96 10.84
N PRO A 425 28.26 -22.29 11.53
CA PRO A 425 28.93 -22.87 12.70
C PRO A 425 28.02 -23.04 13.92
N HIS A 426 26.81 -22.48 13.88
CA HIS A 426 25.89 -22.41 15.01
C HIS A 426 24.55 -23.12 14.73
N LEU A 427 24.40 -23.73 13.55
CA LEU A 427 23.27 -24.59 13.24
C LEU A 427 23.30 -25.86 14.12
N THR A 428 22.12 -26.29 14.54
CA THR A 428 21.93 -27.52 15.32
C THR A 428 21.12 -28.54 14.52
N SER A 429 21.09 -29.79 14.96
CA SER A 429 20.27 -30.84 14.33
C SER A 429 18.78 -30.55 14.36
N ASP A 430 18.31 -29.68 15.25
CA ASP A 430 16.90 -29.30 15.39
C ASP A 430 16.50 -28.07 14.56
N SER A 431 17.48 -27.34 14.03
CA SER A 431 17.26 -26.12 13.22
C SER A 431 16.58 -26.45 11.88
N GLN A 432 15.75 -25.54 11.38
CA GLN A 432 15.21 -25.55 10.01
C GLN A 432 15.83 -24.41 9.22
N LEU A 433 16.48 -24.72 8.10
CA LEU A 433 17.18 -23.75 7.27
C LEU A 433 16.49 -23.59 5.91
N PHE A 434 16.15 -22.35 5.56
CA PHE A 434 15.59 -21.99 4.26
C PHE A 434 16.52 -20.99 3.58
N LEU A 435 17.02 -21.33 2.39
CA LEU A 435 17.90 -20.46 1.62
C LEU A 435 17.20 -19.97 0.36
N THR A 436 17.25 -18.67 0.12
CA THR A 436 16.92 -18.08 -1.18
C THR A 436 18.21 -17.66 -1.85
N ILE A 437 18.47 -18.16 -3.05
CA ILE A 437 19.75 -17.95 -3.73
C ILE A 437 19.55 -17.22 -5.05
N ASN A 438 20.20 -16.07 -5.22
CA ASN A 438 20.34 -15.37 -6.49
C ASN A 438 21.66 -15.76 -7.17
N GLN A 439 21.62 -16.88 -7.91
CA GLN A 439 22.82 -17.43 -8.57
C GLN A 439 23.43 -16.48 -9.60
N THR A 440 22.62 -15.75 -10.37
CA THR A 440 23.12 -14.87 -11.45
C THR A 440 23.95 -13.73 -10.87
N THR A 441 23.47 -13.12 -9.79
CA THR A 441 24.18 -12.01 -9.14
C THR A 441 25.49 -12.48 -8.52
N ILE A 442 25.47 -13.58 -7.76
CA ILE A 442 26.68 -14.15 -7.14
C ILE A 442 27.73 -14.53 -8.19
N ALA A 443 27.33 -15.21 -9.28
CA ALA A 443 28.23 -15.60 -10.36
C ALA A 443 28.87 -14.37 -11.02
N SER A 444 28.07 -13.33 -11.30
CA SER A 444 28.57 -12.09 -11.90
C SER A 444 29.56 -11.34 -11.00
N GLU A 445 29.36 -11.37 -9.68
CA GLU A 445 30.30 -10.78 -8.71
C GLU A 445 31.61 -11.58 -8.66
N LEU A 446 31.54 -12.91 -8.71
CA LEU A 446 32.72 -13.77 -8.74
C LEU A 446 33.56 -13.54 -10.02
N GLU A 447 32.92 -13.40 -11.19
CA GLU A 447 33.60 -13.07 -12.45
C GLU A 447 34.29 -11.70 -12.41
N LYS A 448 33.59 -10.67 -11.92
CA LYS A 448 34.19 -9.34 -11.72
C LYS A 448 35.36 -9.37 -10.75
N THR A 449 35.25 -10.15 -9.68
CA THR A 449 36.31 -10.28 -8.68
C THR A 449 37.53 -10.99 -9.28
N GLY A 450 37.31 -12.10 -10.00
CA GLY A 450 38.40 -12.85 -10.66
C GLY A 450 39.12 -12.09 -11.77
N THR A 451 38.45 -11.16 -12.45
CA THR A 451 39.08 -10.27 -13.44
C THR A 451 39.85 -9.11 -12.80
N SER A 452 39.38 -8.60 -11.65
CA SER A 452 40.00 -7.48 -10.91
C SER A 452 41.14 -7.88 -9.96
N ASP A 453 41.10 -9.10 -9.40
CA ASP A 453 42.10 -9.67 -8.49
C ASP A 453 42.45 -11.10 -8.92
N PRO A 454 43.26 -11.26 -9.98
CA PRO A 454 43.66 -12.58 -10.50
C PRO A 454 44.50 -13.39 -9.50
N SER A 455 45.02 -12.75 -8.44
CA SER A 455 45.72 -13.41 -7.34
C SER A 455 44.80 -14.10 -6.32
N GLY A 456 43.48 -13.89 -6.39
CA GLY A 456 42.51 -14.49 -5.46
C GLY A 456 42.65 -13.99 -4.01
N ASN A 457 43.39 -12.90 -3.79
CA ASN A 457 43.68 -12.38 -2.46
C ASN A 457 42.41 -11.98 -1.70
N LEU A 458 41.41 -11.43 -2.40
CA LEU A 458 40.18 -10.97 -1.79
C LEU A 458 39.28 -12.13 -1.33
N LEU A 459 39.16 -13.20 -2.11
CA LEU A 459 38.44 -14.42 -1.70
C LEU A 459 39.16 -15.16 -0.56
N ASN A 460 40.49 -15.21 -0.60
CA ASN A 460 41.31 -15.75 0.48
C ASN A 460 41.14 -14.94 1.77
N LYS A 461 41.05 -13.60 1.67
CA LYS A 461 40.74 -12.73 2.81
C LYS A 461 39.36 -13.03 3.39
N LEU A 462 38.36 -13.35 2.57
CA LEU A 462 37.02 -13.74 3.02
C LEU A 462 36.96 -15.11 3.71
N GLN A 463 38.03 -15.90 3.63
CA GLN A 463 38.10 -17.27 4.18
C GLN A 463 36.91 -18.14 3.75
N LEU A 464 36.45 -17.97 2.50
CA LEU A 464 35.48 -18.86 1.88
C LEU A 464 36.21 -20.05 1.25
N ASP A 465 35.63 -21.25 1.33
CA ASP A 465 36.13 -22.41 0.59
C ASP A 465 35.85 -22.20 -0.91
N CYS A 466 36.86 -21.73 -1.63
CA CYS A 466 36.81 -21.43 -3.04
C CYS A 466 37.68 -22.41 -3.81
N CYS A 467 37.08 -23.33 -4.57
CA CYS A 467 37.78 -24.27 -5.45
C CYS A 467 37.30 -24.05 -6.90
N ASN A 468 38.22 -23.80 -7.84
CA ASN A 468 37.91 -23.64 -9.28
C ASN A 468 36.78 -22.63 -9.59
N ASN A 469 36.85 -21.41 -9.03
CA ASN A 469 35.80 -20.38 -9.15
C ASN A 469 34.42 -20.81 -8.62
N ARG A 470 34.39 -21.74 -7.67
CA ARG A 470 33.17 -22.17 -6.97
C ARG A 470 33.27 -21.83 -5.50
N ILE A 471 32.25 -21.18 -4.95
CA ILE A 471 32.06 -21.11 -3.50
C ILE A 471 31.46 -22.44 -3.06
N ARG A 472 32.03 -23.07 -2.02
CA ARG A 472 31.51 -24.27 -1.40
C ARG A 472 30.99 -23.95 0.00
N LEU A 473 29.72 -24.25 0.25
CA LEU A 473 29.10 -24.11 1.57
C LEU A 473 28.75 -25.50 2.10
N SER A 474 29.44 -25.94 3.14
CA SER A 474 29.18 -27.20 3.83
C SER A 474 28.22 -26.96 4.98
N ILE A 475 26.97 -27.40 4.83
CA ILE A 475 25.89 -27.23 5.78
C ILE A 475 25.81 -28.50 6.65
N PRO A 476 25.87 -28.39 7.99
CA PRO A 476 25.68 -29.54 8.86
C PRO A 476 24.26 -30.09 8.72
N LYS A 477 24.07 -31.37 9.05
CA LYS A 477 22.73 -31.95 9.07
C LYS A 477 21.77 -31.19 10.00
N VAL A 478 20.71 -30.66 9.41
CA VAL A 478 19.62 -29.92 10.07
C VAL A 478 18.31 -30.69 9.98
N LYS A 479 17.30 -30.30 10.77
CA LYS A 479 15.98 -30.96 10.81
C LYS A 479 15.24 -30.86 9.49
N ALA A 480 15.32 -29.69 8.84
CA ALA A 480 14.76 -29.44 7.53
C ALA A 480 15.67 -28.46 6.78
N PHE A 481 15.87 -28.70 5.49
CA PHE A 481 16.68 -27.86 4.62
C PHE A 481 15.93 -27.65 3.31
N GLU A 482 15.65 -26.39 2.98
CA GLU A 482 15.01 -26.00 1.72
C GLU A 482 15.85 -24.93 1.02
N VAL A 483 16.00 -25.08 -0.30
CA VAL A 483 16.72 -24.12 -1.15
C VAL A 483 15.83 -23.71 -2.30
N SER A 484 15.66 -22.40 -2.46
CA SER A 484 14.96 -21.79 -3.58
C SER A 484 15.93 -20.94 -4.41
N PHE A 485 15.73 -20.93 -5.73
CA PHE A 485 16.58 -20.18 -6.65
C PHE A 485 15.78 -19.09 -7.35
N LEU A 486 16.26 -17.85 -7.27
CA LEU A 486 15.70 -16.74 -8.03
C LEU A 486 16.21 -16.85 -9.48
N LYS A 487 15.31 -17.22 -10.40
CA LYS A 487 15.57 -17.10 -11.84
C LYS A 487 15.21 -15.67 -12.27
N GLU A 488 16.20 -14.89 -12.69
CA GLU A 488 15.91 -13.72 -13.50
C GLU A 488 15.34 -14.21 -14.84
N CYS A 489 14.06 -13.99 -15.08
CA CYS A 489 13.56 -13.91 -16.45
C CYS A 489 14.28 -12.72 -17.08
N THR A 490 15.26 -12.99 -17.94
CA THR A 490 15.80 -12.00 -18.86
C THR A 490 14.63 -11.40 -19.63
N ASN A 491 14.31 -10.15 -19.31
CA ASN A 491 13.44 -9.34 -20.14
C ASN A 491 14.19 -9.10 -21.45
N ASP A 492 13.96 -9.97 -22.43
CA ASP A 492 14.20 -9.64 -23.83
C ASP A 492 13.22 -8.51 -24.20
N LYS A 493 13.64 -7.27 -23.90
CA LYS A 493 13.16 -6.10 -24.62
C LYS A 493 13.76 -6.15 -26.03
N HIS A 494 13.16 -6.99 -26.88
CA HIS A 494 13.27 -6.78 -28.31
C HIS A 494 12.22 -5.76 -28.72
N GLU A 495 12.70 -4.61 -29.18
CA GLU A 495 12.00 -3.77 -30.14
C GLU A 495 11.51 -4.66 -31.29
N ALA A 496 10.20 -4.69 -31.52
CA ALA A 496 9.64 -5.15 -32.79
C ALA A 496 8.30 -4.46 -33.05
N SER A 497 8.38 -3.37 -33.81
CA SER A 497 7.29 -2.82 -34.60
C SER A 497 6.70 -3.89 -35.56
N PHE A 498 5.37 -3.96 -35.58
CA PHE A 498 4.50 -4.33 -36.72
C PHE A 498 4.97 -5.39 -37.74
N GLN A 499 4.37 -6.59 -37.72
CA GLN A 499 3.38 -7.08 -38.71
C GLN A 499 3.07 -8.59 -38.47
N ALA A 500 1.79 -8.94 -38.55
CA ALA A 500 1.27 -10.31 -38.48
C ALA A 500 1.19 -10.94 -39.90
N PRO A 501 0.62 -12.15 -40.08
CA PRO A 501 0.99 -13.46 -39.53
C PRO A 501 1.13 -14.52 -40.67
N LEU A 502 1.96 -15.56 -40.55
CA LEU A 502 1.70 -16.87 -41.18
C LEU A 502 2.75 -17.95 -40.86
N ALA A 503 2.22 -19.16 -40.70
CA ALA A 503 2.81 -20.46 -40.97
C ALA A 503 3.91 -21.00 -40.03
N ALA A 504 3.52 -22.08 -39.35
CA ALA A 504 4.35 -23.09 -38.74
C ALA A 504 5.51 -23.53 -39.65
N GLN A 505 6.72 -23.51 -39.10
CA GLN A 505 7.80 -24.45 -39.39
C GLN A 505 8.80 -24.38 -38.25
N LEU A 506 8.94 -25.51 -37.54
CA LEU A 506 10.11 -25.80 -36.70
C LEU A 506 11.38 -25.62 -37.55
N PRO A 507 12.45 -25.10 -36.94
CA PRO A 507 13.71 -25.80 -37.07
C PRO A 507 14.36 -26.06 -35.71
N LEU A 508 14.83 -27.30 -35.61
CA LEU A 508 15.89 -27.73 -34.72
C LEU A 508 17.02 -26.69 -34.68
N GLY A 509 17.38 -26.31 -33.46
CA GLY A 509 18.50 -25.45 -33.16
C GLY A 509 18.74 -25.45 -31.66
N SER A 510 18.92 -26.64 -31.09
CA SER A 510 19.40 -26.84 -29.72
C SER A 510 20.81 -26.26 -29.60
N VAL A 511 20.91 -25.00 -29.16
CA VAL A 511 22.14 -24.48 -28.57
C VAL A 511 22.04 -24.75 -27.08
N ALA A 512 22.77 -25.76 -26.64
CA ALA A 512 22.91 -26.13 -25.25
C ALA A 512 23.55 -24.99 -24.47
N LEU A 513 22.75 -24.25 -23.70
CA LEU A 513 23.27 -23.45 -22.59
C LEU A 513 23.31 -24.36 -21.37
N LEU A 514 24.53 -24.76 -21.03
CA LEU A 514 24.88 -25.67 -19.95
C LEU A 514 24.25 -25.21 -18.62
N HIS A 515 23.43 -26.10 -18.06
CA HIS A 515 22.96 -26.03 -16.68
C HIS A 515 24.16 -25.99 -15.71
N PRO A 516 24.19 -25.11 -14.70
CA PRO A 516 25.02 -25.36 -13.52
C PRO A 516 24.42 -26.56 -12.75
N PHE A 517 25.19 -27.63 -12.63
CA PHE A 517 24.85 -28.81 -11.84
C PHE A 517 24.89 -28.46 -10.35
N ILE A 518 23.75 -28.61 -9.66
CA ILE A 518 23.74 -28.77 -8.20
C ILE A 518 24.03 -30.25 -7.94
N ILE A 519 25.22 -30.58 -7.46
CA ILE A 519 25.45 -31.88 -6.83
C ILE A 519 25.08 -31.71 -5.35
N ALA A 520 23.83 -32.00 -4.99
CA ALA A 520 23.50 -32.33 -3.61
C ALA A 520 24.09 -33.72 -3.33
N GLY A 521 25.41 -33.76 -3.09
CA GLY A 521 26.17 -34.99 -2.92
C GLY A 521 26.35 -35.31 -1.45
N ARG A 522 25.90 -36.50 -1.03
CA ARG A 522 26.33 -37.11 0.24
C ARG A 522 27.83 -37.39 0.14
N VAL A 523 28.65 -36.64 0.87
CA VAL A 523 30.06 -37.00 1.07
C VAL A 523 30.15 -37.80 2.35
N THR A 524 30.19 -39.13 2.24
CA THR A 524 30.60 -40.02 3.34
C THR A 524 32.11 -40.22 3.23
N SER A 525 32.90 -39.36 3.88
CA SER A 525 34.27 -39.71 4.23
C SER A 525 34.27 -40.35 5.61
N GLU A 526 34.91 -41.51 5.74
CA GLU A 526 35.03 -42.26 7.00
C GLU A 526 35.50 -41.34 8.13
N GLY A 527 34.59 -41.05 9.07
CA GLY A 527 34.87 -40.29 10.28
C GLY A 527 34.33 -38.85 10.38
N SER A 528 33.66 -38.30 9.36
CA SER A 528 33.06 -36.95 9.45
C SER A 528 31.53 -36.95 9.50
N LEU A 529 30.97 -36.00 10.26
CA LEU A 529 29.53 -35.72 10.37
C LEU A 529 28.88 -35.57 8.98
N GLU A 530 27.67 -36.13 8.79
CA GLU A 530 26.88 -35.94 7.55
C GLU A 530 26.70 -34.43 7.26
N GLN A 531 27.13 -33.99 6.07
CA GLN A 531 27.05 -32.60 5.60
C GLN A 531 26.38 -32.54 4.22
N ASP A 532 25.50 -31.55 4.04
CA ASP A 532 24.97 -31.15 2.73
C ASP A 532 25.90 -30.10 2.12
N VAL A 533 26.19 -30.18 0.82
CA VAL A 533 27.11 -29.26 0.14
C VAL A 533 26.38 -28.49 -0.94
N ILE A 534 26.50 -27.15 -0.92
CA ILE A 534 26.09 -26.27 -2.02
C ILE A 534 27.35 -25.79 -2.75
N GLU A 535 27.40 -25.98 -4.08
CA GLU A 535 28.43 -25.44 -4.96
C GLU A 535 27.82 -24.43 -5.94
N PHE A 536 28.49 -23.29 -6.13
CA PHE A 536 28.15 -22.29 -7.15
C PHE A 536 29.12 -22.41 -8.33
N VAL A 537 28.65 -22.46 -9.57
CA VAL A 537 29.52 -22.62 -10.75
C VAL A 537 29.61 -21.30 -11.52
N ASN A 538 30.84 -20.85 -11.81
CA ASN A 538 31.10 -19.86 -12.86
C ASN A 538 30.77 -20.50 -14.22
N ALA A 539 29.82 -19.93 -14.96
CA ALA A 539 29.34 -20.49 -16.23
C ALA A 539 30.38 -20.47 -17.37
N ASN A 540 31.52 -19.80 -17.17
CA ASN A 540 32.57 -19.61 -18.18
C ASN A 540 33.91 -20.30 -17.85
N ALA A 541 33.95 -21.26 -16.90
CA ALA A 541 35.16 -21.98 -16.50
C ALA A 541 35.39 -23.28 -17.27
#